data_AF-A0A938T712-F1
#
_entry.id   AF-A0A938T712-F1
#
_cell.length_a   1.000
_cell.length_b   1.000
_cell.length_c   1.000
_cell.angle_alpha   90.00
_cell.angle_beta   90.00
_cell.angle_gamma   90.00
#
_symmetry.space_group_name_H-M   'P 1'
#
loop_
_entity.id
_entity.type
_entity.pdbx_description
1 polymer ?
#
loop_
_entity_poly.entity_id
_entity_poly.type
_entity_poly.pdbx_seq_one_letter_code
_entity_poly.pdbx_strand_id
1 'polypeptide(L)' 'MVATTREDAAKFMNRLKAKKKLTVTMYDADRAFANPSNPRFNKEAASDAHERTIEFPKKNLLE' A
#
# COMPACT_ATOMS: atom_id res chain seq x y z
N MET A 1 4.94 6.08 -21.27
CA MET A 1 4.67 5.72 -19.87
C MET A 1 5.22 4.32 -19.66
N VAL A 2 6.21 4.13 -18.79
CA VAL A 2 6.69 2.78 -18.46
C VAL A 2 5.61 2.14 -17.60
N ALA A 3 4.89 1.17 -18.16
CA ALA A 3 3.99 0.33 -17.39
C ALA A 3 4.86 -0.51 -16.45
N THR A 4 4.94 -0.12 -15.18
CA THR A 4 5.57 -0.92 -14.14
C THR A 4 4.80 -2.22 -14.04
N THR A 5 5.40 -3.32 -14.49
CA THR A 5 4.76 -4.63 -14.46
C THR A 5 4.65 -5.12 -13.01
N ARG A 6 3.77 -6.09 -12.74
CA ARG A 6 3.74 -6.78 -11.43
C ARG A 6 5.10 -7.38 -11.07
N GLU A 7 5.89 -7.75 -12.08
CA GLU A 7 7.27 -8.26 -11.91
C GLU A 7 8.24 -7.17 -11.44
N ASP A 8 8.17 -5.95 -12.00
CA ASP A 8 9.00 -4.83 -11.58
C ASP A 8 8.69 -4.40 -10.15
N ALA A 9 7.41 -4.41 -9.77
CA ALA A 9 6.98 -4.19 -8.40
C ALA A 9 7.56 -5.28 -7.47
N ALA A 10 7.49 -6.55 -7.85
CA ALA A 10 8.08 -7.65 -7.07
C ALA A 10 9.61 -7.51 -6.90
N LYS A 11 10.34 -7.16 -7.97
CA LYS A 11 11.79 -6.92 -7.91
C LYS A 11 12.15 -5.77 -6.98
N PHE A 12 11.42 -4.65 -7.07
CA PHE A 12 11.59 -3.52 -6.16
C PHE A 12 11.35 -3.92 -4.70
N MET A 13 10.26 -4.65 -4.46
CA MET A 13 9.88 -5.13 -3.14
C MET A 13 10.94 -6.05 -2.51
N ASN A 14 11.51 -6.97 -3.29
CA ASN A 14 12.57 -7.86 -2.80
C ASN A 14 13.84 -7.09 -2.41
N ARG A 15 14.23 -6.07 -3.20
CA ARG A 15 15.38 -5.22 -2.87
C ARG A 15 15.17 -4.41 -1.59
N LEU A 16 13.96 -3.93 -1.34
CA LEU A 16 13.67 -3.16 -0.12
C LEU A 16 13.63 -4.04 1.13
N LYS A 17 13.01 -5.22 1.05
CA LYS A 17 12.95 -6.18 2.17
C LYS A 17 14.33 -6.61 2.66
N ALA A 18 15.33 -6.65 1.77
CA ALA A 18 16.72 -6.95 2.14
C ALA A 18 17.40 -5.86 3.00
N LYS A 19 16.85 -4.64 3.06
CA LYS A 19 17.49 -3.49 3.71
C LYS A 19 16.68 -2.90 4.88
N LYS A 20 15.39 -3.16 4.94
CA LYS A 20 14.46 -2.59 5.93
C LYS A 20 13.41 -3.61 6.33
N LYS A 21 12.92 -3.52 7.57
CA LYS A 21 11.67 -4.18 7.98
C LYS A 21 10.54 -3.50 7.23
N LEU A 22 10.00 -4.16 6.22
CA LEU A 22 8.99 -3.62 5.31
C LEU A 22 7.80 -4.56 5.18
N THR A 23 6.61 -4.03 5.40
CA THR A 23 5.33 -4.69 5.12
C THR A 23 4.71 -3.99 3.92
N VAL A 24 4.24 -4.76 2.93
CA VAL A 24 3.49 -4.23 1.79
C VAL A 24 2.25 -5.08 1.55
N THR A 25 1.13 -4.38 1.49
CA THR A 25 -0.19 -4.93 1.17
C THR A 25 -0.57 -4.45 -0.21
N MET A 26 -0.97 -5.37 -1.09
CA MET A 26 -1.50 -5.05 -2.41
C MET A 26 -3.00 -5.21 -2.40
N TYR A 27 -3.70 -4.28 -3.04
CA TYR A 27 -5.15 -4.30 -3.20
C TYR A 27 -5.48 -4.54 -4.66
N ASP A 28 -6.48 -5.37 -4.91
CA ASP A 28 -7.08 -5.48 -6.23
C ASP A 28 -8.06 -4.31 -6.45
N ALA A 29 -7.49 -3.12 -6.58
CA ALA A 29 -8.21 -1.86 -6.72
C ALA A 29 -7.45 -0.92 -7.66
N ASP A 30 -8.19 -0.04 -8.33
CA ASP A 30 -7.64 0.89 -9.31
C ASP A 30 -6.67 1.91 -8.68
N ARG A 31 -5.90 2.59 -9.53
CA ARG A 31 -5.02 3.69 -9.10
C ARG A 31 -5.84 4.75 -8.36
N ALA A 32 -5.29 5.22 -7.23
CA ALA A 32 -5.92 6.19 -6.34
C ALA A 32 -7.26 5.72 -5.75
N PHE A 33 -7.39 4.42 -5.47
CA PHE A 33 -8.58 3.83 -4.85
C PHE A 33 -8.96 4.45 -3.49
N ALA A 34 -8.01 5.04 -2.77
CA ALA A 34 -8.23 5.63 -1.45
C ALA A 34 -8.64 7.11 -1.47
N ASN A 35 -8.77 7.73 -2.66
CA ASN A 35 -9.21 9.12 -2.80
C ASN A 35 -10.74 9.17 -3.00
N PRO A 36 -11.54 9.70 -2.05
CA PRO A 36 -13.01 9.76 -2.17
C PRO A 36 -13.51 10.58 -3.36
N SER A 37 -12.70 11.52 -3.87
CA SER A 37 -13.03 12.32 -5.06
C SER A 37 -12.76 11.58 -6.38
N ASN A 38 -12.16 10.39 -6.34
CA ASN A 38 -11.93 9.57 -7.52
C ASN A 38 -13.20 8.79 -7.90
N PRO A 39 -13.68 8.83 -9.16
CA PRO A 39 -14.79 7.98 -9.61
C PRO A 39 -14.56 6.48 -9.40
N ARG A 40 -13.30 6.05 -9.26
CA ARG A 40 -12.87 4.68 -8.95
C ARG A 40 -12.54 4.46 -7.47
N PHE A 41 -13.07 5.30 -6.58
CA PHE A 41 -12.91 5.13 -5.13
C PHE A 41 -13.39 3.74 -4.70
N ASN A 42 -12.53 2.99 -4.01
CA ASN A 42 -12.86 1.69 -3.44
C ASN A 42 -12.88 1.82 -1.91
N LYS A 43 -14.10 1.90 -1.35
CA LYS A 43 -14.32 2.12 0.09
C LYS A 43 -13.71 1.02 0.96
N GLU A 44 -13.81 -0.24 0.54
CA GLU A 44 -13.32 -1.39 1.31
C GLU A 44 -11.80 -1.39 1.39
N ALA A 45 -11.13 -1.28 0.24
CA ALA A 45 -9.67 -1.19 0.17
C ALA A 45 -9.17 0.06 0.91
N ALA A 46 -9.87 1.19 0.79
CA ALA A 46 -9.51 2.43 1.49
C ALA A 46 -9.60 2.29 3.02
N SER A 47 -10.65 1.64 3.54
CA SER A 47 -10.82 1.43 4.98
C SER A 47 -9.72 0.52 5.54
N ASP A 48 -9.47 -0.64 4.92
CA ASP A 48 -8.42 -1.56 5.36
C ASP A 48 -7.03 -0.90 5.27
N ALA A 49 -6.74 -0.17 4.19
CA ALA A 49 -5.47 0.56 4.06
C ALA A 49 -5.29 1.63 5.15
N HIS A 50 -6.36 2.36 5.48
CA HIS A 50 -6.35 3.39 6.53
C HIS A 50 -6.15 2.78 7.92
N GLU A 51 -6.86 1.69 8.24
CA GLU A 51 -6.72 0.97 9.51
C GLU A 51 -5.27 0.48 9.71
N ARG A 52 -4.69 -0.18 8.70
CA ARG A 52 -3.28 -0.61 8.74
C ARG A 52 -2.31 0.55 8.92
N THR A 53 -2.60 1.69 8.28
CA THR A 53 -1.76 2.89 8.39
C THR A 53 -1.76 3.44 9.80
N ILE A 54 -2.92 3.47 10.48
CA ILE A 54 -3.03 3.94 11.86
C ILE A 54 -2.44 2.94 12.86
N GLU A 55 -2.57 1.64 12.59
CA GLU A 55 -1.99 0.62 13.47
C GLU A 55 -0.46 0.67 13.53
N PHE A 56 0.20 1.02 12.43
CA PHE A 56 1.65 1.08 12.38
C PHE A 56 2.27 2.02 13.43
N PRO A 57 1.94 3.33 13.48
CA PRO A 57 2.48 4.23 14.50
C PRO A 57 2.05 3.83 15.91
N LYS A 58 0.82 3.34 16.10
CA LYS A 58 0.38 2.84 17.42
C LYS A 58 1.26 1.70 17.94
N LYS A 59 1.69 0.79 17.07
CA LYS A 59 2.51 -0.37 17.45
C LYS A 59 4.01 -0.05 17.58
N ASN A 60 4.49 1.02 16.94
CA ASN A 60 5.92 1.25 16.76
C ASN A 60 6.44 2.59 17.26
N LEU A 61 5.57 3.58 17.51
CA LEU A 61 5.96 4.97 17.77
C LEU A 61 5.22 5.63 18.94
N LEU A 62 4.10 5.06 19.39
CA LEU A 62 3.29 5.60 20.48
C LEU A 62 3.31 4.55 21.61
N GLU A 63 3.99 4.86 22.71
CA GLU A 63 3.88 4.12 23.98
C GLU A 63 2.67 4.61 24.79
#